data_AF-A0A6P6VEB0-F1
#
_entry.id   AF-A0A6P6VEB0-F1
#
_cell.length_a   1.000
_cell.length_b   1.000
_cell.length_c   1.000
_cell.angle_alpha   90.00
_cell.angle_beta   90.00
_cell.angle_gamma   90.00
#
_symmetry.space_group_name_H-M   'P 1'
#
loop_
_entity.id
_entity.type
_entity.pdbx_description
1 polymer ?
#
loop_
_entity_poly.entity_id
_entity_poly.type
_entity_poly.pdbx_seq_one_letter_code
_entity_poly.pdbx_strand_id
1 'polypeptide(L)'
;METRRQRGRGHWPGSRQAQNQEEEQGSMANQYQGARGEEGDQVVTVINRMTDLLARLIDQQGQVLGNQQRDPEVGEYRALERFQKFAPPKFLRGPDPKADENLFETMEDIFTASRGKKHDPLLKHLKARRSSKRSVNYVTEELGNEYSPVYVGPQEGLKEADRITTLPGQPNAVNFDQYSGYVTVDPKAGRALFYYFAESQNSSAKPLVLWLNGGPGCSSIGAGAMTELGPFRVNKDGSTLWLNPYAWNTVANVLFLESPAGVGFSYSNTSSDYITGDTKTAADSYTFLVNWLERFPEYKTRDFLITGESYAGHYVPQLAQLILHNNEITNQTVINLKGIAIGNPYVDIETQGSGTYDYYWTHALISDEIHQGIFSNCNFSSGNTSDACQTNEDQADSAIGNIDYYNIYAPLCSSSSNTPTTSWLSV
;
A
#
# COMPACT_ATOMS: atom_id res chain seq x y z
N MET A 1 -48.51 34.47 -44.69
CA MET A 1 -49.56 33.49 -44.32
C MET A 1 -48.86 32.34 -43.61
N GLU A 2 -48.40 32.46 -42.36
CA GLU A 2 -48.95 33.19 -41.20
C GLU A 2 -50.22 32.57 -40.63
N THR A 3 -50.05 31.80 -39.55
CA THR A 3 -50.92 31.80 -38.37
C THR A 3 -50.05 31.91 -37.12
N ARG A 4 -50.57 32.56 -36.09
CA ARG A 4 -49.84 33.03 -34.89
C ARG A 4 -50.72 32.75 -33.67
N ARG A 5 -50.13 32.82 -32.45
CA ARG A 5 -50.82 32.98 -31.12
C ARG A 5 -51.55 31.72 -30.58
N GLN A 6 -51.74 31.50 -29.26
CA GLN A 6 -51.44 32.22 -27.99
C GLN A 6 -50.72 31.25 -27.01
N ARG A 7 -49.71 31.59 -26.18
CA ARG A 7 -49.57 32.54 -25.03
C ARG A 7 -50.25 32.11 -23.70
N GLY A 8 -49.42 31.90 -22.66
CA GLY A 8 -49.77 31.97 -21.22
C GLY A 8 -49.71 30.63 -20.47
N ARG A 9 -49.21 30.51 -19.23
CA ARG A 9 -48.49 31.47 -18.33
C ARG A 9 -47.40 30.67 -17.57
N GLY A 10 -46.37 31.33 -17.02
CA GLY A 10 -45.20 30.65 -16.44
C GLY A 10 -45.03 30.74 -14.92
N HIS A 11 -44.16 29.88 -14.38
CA HIS A 11 -43.49 30.03 -13.09
C HIS A 11 -42.11 29.34 -13.11
N TRP A 12 -41.14 29.98 -12.46
CA TRP A 12 -39.82 29.50 -12.04
C TRP A 12 -39.41 30.38 -10.84
N PRO A 13 -38.48 29.96 -9.94
CA PRO A 13 -37.80 28.67 -9.88
C PRO A 13 -38.07 27.89 -8.58
N GLY A 14 -37.71 26.60 -8.54
CA GLY A 14 -37.72 25.79 -7.32
C GLY A 14 -37.37 24.32 -7.56
N SER A 15 -36.67 23.71 -6.61
CA SER A 15 -36.48 22.24 -6.45
C SER A 15 -36.19 21.42 -7.74
N ARG A 16 -35.05 21.68 -8.40
CA ARG A 16 -34.41 20.74 -9.36
C ARG A 16 -32.90 20.56 -9.21
N GLN A 17 -32.28 21.09 -8.15
CA GLN A 17 -30.86 20.80 -7.82
C GLN A 17 -30.70 19.68 -6.78
N ALA A 18 -31.80 19.13 -6.25
CA ALA A 18 -31.77 18.09 -5.22
C ALA A 18 -32.00 16.65 -5.74
N GLN A 19 -32.48 16.46 -6.98
CA GLN A 19 -32.75 15.12 -7.54
C GLN A 19 -31.64 14.65 -8.50
N ASN A 20 -30.99 15.56 -9.23
CA ASN A 20 -29.89 15.20 -10.13
C ASN A 20 -28.62 14.71 -9.39
N GLN A 21 -28.46 15.03 -8.10
CA GLN A 21 -27.33 14.51 -7.30
C GLN A 21 -27.53 13.05 -6.85
N GLU A 22 -28.77 12.57 -6.76
CA GLU A 22 -29.05 11.17 -6.39
C GLU A 22 -28.83 10.22 -7.59
N GLU A 23 -29.13 10.65 -8.82
CA GLU A 23 -28.90 9.85 -10.03
C GLU A 23 -27.41 9.77 -10.43
N GLU A 24 -26.61 10.84 -10.27
CA GLU A 24 -25.17 10.78 -10.53
C GLU A 24 -24.41 9.89 -9.51
N GLN A 25 -24.83 9.88 -8.24
CA GLN A 25 -24.26 8.98 -7.22
C GLN A 25 -24.68 7.52 -7.42
N GLY A 26 -25.92 7.27 -7.89
CA GLY A 26 -26.39 5.92 -8.23
C GLY A 26 -25.69 5.30 -9.46
N SER A 27 -25.05 6.10 -10.31
CA SER A 27 -24.35 5.63 -11.51
C SER A 27 -22.99 4.98 -11.17
N MET A 28 -22.11 5.69 -10.48
CA MET A 28 -20.77 5.17 -10.11
C MET A 28 -20.83 3.93 -9.20
N ALA A 29 -21.89 3.80 -8.38
CA ALA A 29 -22.09 2.62 -7.53
C ALA A 29 -22.42 1.33 -8.31
N ASN A 30 -22.96 1.43 -9.54
CA ASN A 30 -23.44 0.27 -10.30
C ASN A 30 -22.42 -0.27 -11.34
N GLN A 31 -21.43 0.52 -11.75
CA GLN A 31 -20.37 0.00 -12.63
C GLN A 31 -19.50 -1.09 -11.96
N TYR A 32 -19.49 -1.16 -10.63
CA TYR A 32 -18.79 -2.20 -9.85
C TYR A 32 -19.64 -3.43 -9.47
N GLN A 33 -20.84 -3.60 -10.04
CA GLN A 33 -21.60 -4.87 -9.92
C GLN A 33 -21.50 -5.76 -11.18
N GLY A 34 -20.68 -5.38 -12.17
CA GLY A 34 -20.65 -5.99 -13.51
C GLY A 34 -19.85 -7.29 -13.68
N ALA A 35 -18.97 -7.68 -12.74
CA ALA A 35 -18.14 -8.88 -12.88
C ALA A 35 -17.72 -9.51 -11.54
N ARG A 36 -18.54 -10.42 -10.99
CA ARG A 36 -18.05 -11.41 -10.01
C ARG A 36 -17.37 -12.56 -10.74
N GLY A 37 -16.13 -12.34 -11.14
CA GLY A 37 -15.22 -13.41 -11.57
C GLY A 37 -14.61 -14.13 -10.37
N GLU A 38 -14.20 -15.39 -10.56
CA GLU A 38 -13.69 -16.28 -9.49
C GLU A 38 -12.37 -15.79 -8.86
N GLU A 39 -11.70 -14.80 -9.44
CA GLU A 39 -10.50 -14.13 -8.88
C GLU A 39 -10.82 -13.30 -7.64
N GLY A 40 -11.98 -12.63 -7.62
CA GLY A 40 -12.46 -11.91 -6.43
C GLY A 40 -12.62 -12.87 -5.25
N ASP A 41 -13.17 -14.05 -5.51
CA ASP A 41 -13.26 -15.14 -4.54
C ASP A 41 -11.89 -15.69 -4.13
N GLN A 42 -10.79 -15.52 -4.88
CA GLN A 42 -9.46 -15.98 -4.45
C GLN A 42 -8.77 -15.04 -3.47
N VAL A 43 -8.77 -13.72 -3.71
CA VAL A 43 -8.24 -12.75 -2.72
C VAL A 43 -9.14 -12.74 -1.48
N VAL A 44 -10.46 -12.77 -1.67
CA VAL A 44 -11.42 -12.96 -0.57
C VAL A 44 -11.23 -14.33 0.10
N THR A 45 -10.81 -15.40 -0.61
CA THR A 45 -10.46 -16.68 0.02
C THR A 45 -9.15 -16.61 0.80
N VAL A 46 -8.13 -15.88 0.36
CA VAL A 46 -6.87 -15.74 1.11
C VAL A 46 -7.10 -14.89 2.37
N ILE A 47 -7.81 -13.76 2.25
CA ILE A 47 -8.21 -12.94 3.40
C ILE A 47 -9.14 -13.75 4.32
N ASN A 48 -10.23 -14.33 3.80
CA ASN A 48 -11.11 -15.16 4.61
C ASN A 48 -10.42 -16.40 5.19
N ARG A 49 -9.38 -16.97 4.56
CA ARG A 49 -8.60 -18.08 5.16
C ARG A 49 -7.58 -17.62 6.19
N MET A 50 -7.09 -16.38 6.14
CA MET A 50 -6.33 -15.79 7.26
C MET A 50 -7.27 -15.40 8.40
N THR A 51 -8.44 -14.85 8.11
CA THR A 51 -9.53 -14.67 9.08
C THR A 51 -10.03 -15.99 9.63
N ASP A 52 -10.07 -17.06 8.83
CA ASP A 52 -10.44 -18.41 9.28
C ASP A 52 -9.28 -19.10 9.99
N LEU A 53 -8.02 -18.75 9.75
CA LEU A 53 -6.86 -19.18 10.57
C LEU A 53 -6.85 -18.49 11.94
N LEU A 54 -7.25 -17.21 12.00
CA LEU A 54 -7.39 -16.46 13.26
C LEU A 54 -8.70 -16.76 13.99
N ALA A 55 -9.78 -17.11 13.28
CA ALA A 55 -10.96 -17.74 13.87
C ALA A 55 -10.66 -19.17 14.33
N ARG A 56 -9.84 -19.94 13.60
CA ARG A 56 -9.28 -21.22 14.08
C ARG A 56 -8.29 -21.04 15.24
N LEU A 57 -7.71 -19.86 15.49
CA LEU A 57 -7.02 -19.60 16.77
C LEU A 57 -8.00 -19.45 17.94
N ILE A 58 -9.28 -19.15 17.67
CA ILE A 58 -10.38 -19.21 18.64
C ILE A 58 -10.96 -20.64 18.72
N ASP A 59 -11.03 -21.35 17.58
CA ASP A 59 -11.72 -22.65 17.44
C ASP A 59 -10.79 -23.89 17.59
N GLN A 60 -9.46 -23.74 17.56
CA GLN A 60 -8.48 -24.82 17.83
C GLN A 60 -8.35 -25.18 19.32
N GLN A 61 -9.49 -25.19 20.01
CA GLN A 61 -9.77 -26.25 20.97
C GLN A 61 -10.18 -27.56 20.25
N GLY A 62 -10.35 -27.58 18.91
CA GLY A 62 -10.72 -28.76 18.09
C GLY A 62 -9.81 -29.13 16.90
N GLN A 63 -9.12 -30.27 17.04
CA GLN A 63 -8.71 -31.35 16.09
C GLN A 63 -8.99 -31.23 14.55
N VAL A 64 -8.27 -31.79 13.55
CA VAL A 64 -6.93 -32.44 13.28
C VAL A 64 -7.03 -33.32 11.98
N LEU A 65 -6.05 -33.24 11.02
CA LEU A 65 -5.77 -34.13 9.82
C LEU A 65 -6.78 -34.22 8.61
N GLY A 66 -6.41 -34.53 7.34
CA GLY A 66 -5.09 -34.59 6.62
C GLY A 66 -5.03 -35.36 5.24
N ASN A 67 -4.02 -35.06 4.38
CA ASN A 67 -3.31 -35.86 3.33
C ASN A 67 -3.72 -36.10 1.81
N GLN A 68 -2.70 -35.97 0.91
CA GLN A 68 -2.36 -36.66 -0.39
C GLN A 68 -3.15 -36.42 -1.73
N GLN A 69 -2.66 -36.64 -2.98
CA GLN A 69 -1.30 -36.55 -3.66
C GLN A 69 -1.34 -36.81 -5.22
N ARG A 70 -0.58 -36.05 -6.06
CA ARG A 70 0.01 -36.39 -7.43
C ARG A 70 -0.88 -36.43 -8.72
N ASP A 71 -0.41 -36.40 -10.01
CA ASP A 71 0.96 -36.25 -10.63
C ASP A 71 1.08 -35.30 -11.91
N PRO A 72 1.14 -35.66 -13.24
CA PRO A 72 2.08 -35.01 -14.21
C PRO A 72 1.66 -34.70 -15.72
N GLU A 73 2.63 -34.25 -16.54
CA GLU A 73 2.76 -34.14 -18.05
C GLU A 73 1.97 -33.10 -18.90
N VAL A 74 2.45 -32.47 -20.00
CA VAL A 74 3.80 -32.16 -20.61
C VAL A 74 3.61 -31.07 -21.72
N GLY A 75 4.61 -30.21 -22.02
CA GLY A 75 4.70 -29.57 -23.36
C GLY A 75 5.38 -28.20 -23.51
N GLU A 76 6.48 -28.13 -24.28
CA GLU A 76 7.17 -26.90 -24.73
C GLU A 76 7.21 -26.84 -26.28
N TYR A 77 7.76 -25.85 -27.02
CA TYR A 77 8.68 -24.72 -26.74
C TYR A 77 8.67 -23.73 -27.94
N ARG A 78 9.08 -22.46 -27.76
CA ARG A 78 9.99 -21.64 -28.63
C ARG A 78 9.73 -20.12 -28.58
N ALA A 79 10.59 -19.37 -27.87
CA ALA A 79 10.70 -17.90 -27.98
C ALA A 79 12.17 -17.38 -28.03
N LEU A 80 13.15 -18.24 -27.74
CA LEU A 80 14.53 -17.86 -27.39
C LEU A 80 15.33 -17.17 -28.53
N GLU A 81 15.00 -17.43 -29.80
CA GLU A 81 15.75 -16.92 -30.96
C GLU A 81 15.61 -15.41 -31.21
N ARG A 82 14.69 -14.70 -30.53
CA ARG A 82 14.46 -13.25 -30.76
C ARG A 82 15.19 -12.33 -29.79
N PHE A 83 15.56 -12.80 -28.60
CA PHE A 83 16.13 -11.96 -27.54
C PHE A 83 17.55 -11.44 -27.85
N GLN A 84 18.34 -12.20 -28.61
CA GLN A 84 19.77 -11.93 -28.83
C GLN A 84 20.10 -10.72 -29.71
N LYS A 85 19.10 -9.97 -30.22
CA LYS A 85 19.32 -8.94 -31.25
C LYS A 85 19.36 -7.49 -30.76
N PHE A 86 18.87 -7.19 -29.54
CA PHE A 86 18.70 -5.80 -29.08
C PHE A 86 19.16 -5.49 -27.64
N ALA A 87 19.66 -6.46 -26.88
CA ALA A 87 20.16 -6.22 -25.52
C ALA A 87 21.50 -5.44 -25.50
N PRO A 88 21.64 -4.33 -24.75
CA PRO A 88 22.91 -3.63 -24.60
C PRO A 88 23.97 -4.48 -23.86
N PRO A 89 25.26 -4.39 -24.22
CA PRO A 89 26.33 -5.25 -23.69
C PRO A 89 26.79 -4.87 -22.26
N LYS A 90 25.86 -4.97 -21.29
CA LYS A 90 26.14 -5.03 -19.85
C LYS A 90 25.32 -6.10 -19.10
N PHE A 91 24.14 -6.49 -19.59
CA PHE A 91 23.25 -7.49 -18.96
C PHE A 91 23.59 -8.95 -19.31
N LEU A 92 24.86 -9.26 -19.62
CA LEU A 92 25.33 -10.62 -19.93
C LEU A 92 26.55 -11.03 -19.08
N ARG A 93 26.59 -10.57 -17.83
CA ARG A 93 27.29 -11.25 -16.75
C ARG A 93 26.25 -11.66 -15.70
N GLY A 94 26.31 -12.90 -15.23
CA GLY A 94 25.58 -13.31 -14.04
C GLY A 94 26.05 -12.53 -12.80
N PRO A 95 25.35 -12.68 -11.66
CA PRO A 95 25.68 -11.93 -10.44
C PRO A 95 27.15 -12.14 -10.05
N ASP A 96 27.85 -11.02 -9.82
CA ASP A 96 29.15 -11.03 -9.16
C ASP A 96 28.87 -11.21 -7.65
N PRO A 97 29.31 -12.30 -7.00
CA PRO A 97 28.97 -12.58 -5.59
C PRO A 97 29.50 -11.57 -4.57
N LYS A 98 30.17 -10.50 -5.03
CA LYS A 98 30.67 -9.39 -4.21
C LYS A 98 29.90 -8.08 -4.39
N ALA A 99 28.82 -8.06 -5.18
CA ALA A 99 27.99 -6.86 -5.37
C ALA A 99 26.87 -6.74 -4.32
N ASP A 100 26.36 -7.85 -3.79
CA ASP A 100 25.15 -7.87 -2.96
C ASP A 100 25.39 -7.52 -1.48
N GLU A 101 26.64 -7.47 -1.00
CA GLU A 101 26.97 -6.97 0.35
C GLU A 101 26.64 -5.46 0.49
N ASN A 102 26.59 -4.72 -0.62
CA ASN A 102 26.50 -3.25 -0.63
C ASN A 102 25.08 -2.66 -0.59
N LEU A 103 23.99 -3.45 -0.71
CA LEU A 103 22.64 -2.87 -0.65
C LEU A 103 22.33 -2.26 0.73
N PHE A 104 22.82 -2.89 1.80
CA PHE A 104 22.70 -2.35 3.16
C PHE A 104 23.64 -1.16 3.42
N GLU A 105 24.86 -1.17 2.85
CA GLU A 105 25.72 0.03 2.86
C GLU A 105 25.04 1.20 2.14
N THR A 106 24.33 0.98 1.03
CA THR A 106 23.63 2.07 0.32
C THR A 106 22.54 2.76 1.15
N MET A 107 21.99 2.15 2.19
CA MET A 107 21.09 2.85 3.12
C MET A 107 21.86 3.83 4.03
N GLU A 108 22.99 3.41 4.63
CA GLU A 108 23.86 4.32 5.39
C GLU A 108 24.46 5.43 4.50
N ASP A 109 24.80 5.12 3.24
CA ASP A 109 25.23 6.12 2.25
C ASP A 109 24.10 7.08 1.86
N ILE A 110 22.84 6.64 1.74
CA ILE A 110 21.70 7.56 1.54
C ILE A 110 21.54 8.48 2.76
N PHE A 111 21.59 7.93 3.98
CA PHE A 111 21.54 8.72 5.21
C PHE A 111 22.74 9.68 5.34
N THR A 112 23.91 9.32 4.81
CA THR A 112 25.12 10.15 4.84
C THR A 112 25.13 11.21 3.72
N ALA A 113 24.74 10.84 2.50
CA ALA A 113 24.61 11.74 1.35
C ALA A 113 23.57 12.84 1.58
N SER A 114 22.52 12.59 2.37
CA SER A 114 21.57 13.61 2.83
C SER A 114 22.24 14.80 3.54
N ARG A 115 23.42 14.59 4.14
CA ARG A 115 24.24 15.60 4.83
C ARG A 115 25.20 16.33 3.87
N GLY A 116 25.43 15.77 2.67
CA GLY A 116 26.46 16.19 1.70
C GLY A 116 26.02 17.23 0.67
N LYS A 117 25.81 18.48 1.08
CA LYS A 117 25.55 19.59 0.13
C LYS A 117 26.75 19.83 -0.81
N LYS A 118 26.69 19.41 -2.10
CA LYS A 118 27.26 20.20 -3.23
C LYS A 118 26.96 19.87 -4.70
N HIS A 119 26.15 18.88 -5.09
CA HIS A 119 25.56 18.92 -6.44
C HIS A 119 24.21 18.22 -6.50
N ASP A 120 23.19 18.94 -6.96
CA ASP A 120 21.82 18.43 -7.08
C ASP A 120 21.21 18.90 -8.43
N PRO A 121 21.24 18.05 -9.47
CA PRO A 121 20.59 18.30 -10.75
C PRO A 121 19.07 18.34 -10.64
N LEU A 122 18.49 17.54 -9.72
CA LEU A 122 17.05 17.42 -9.53
C LEU A 122 16.48 18.72 -8.96
N LEU A 123 17.10 19.30 -7.92
CA LEU A 123 16.76 20.63 -7.39
C LEU A 123 16.89 21.73 -8.45
N LYS A 124 17.82 21.61 -9.40
CA LYS A 124 17.94 22.56 -10.51
C LYS A 124 16.78 22.42 -11.51
N HIS A 125 16.35 21.19 -11.81
CA HIS A 125 15.19 20.91 -12.66
C HIS A 125 13.86 21.28 -11.98
N LEU A 126 13.70 20.96 -10.69
CA LEU A 126 12.56 21.34 -9.85
C LEU A 126 12.41 22.86 -9.72
N LYS A 127 13.53 23.61 -9.61
CA LYS A 127 13.50 25.08 -9.67
C LYS A 127 13.03 25.60 -11.02
N ALA A 128 13.44 24.98 -12.13
CA ALA A 128 12.97 25.34 -13.48
C ALA A 128 11.46 25.05 -13.68
N ARG A 129 10.95 23.89 -13.20
CA ARG A 129 9.50 23.61 -13.22
C ARG A 129 8.72 24.56 -12.29
N ARG A 130 9.23 24.89 -11.10
CA ARG A 130 8.61 25.86 -10.16
C ARG A 130 8.51 27.29 -10.69
N SER A 131 9.33 27.69 -11.67
CA SER A 131 9.14 28.97 -12.39
C SER A 131 8.06 28.94 -13.48
N SER A 132 7.48 27.77 -13.79
CA SER A 132 6.50 27.60 -14.88
C SER A 132 5.08 27.27 -14.39
N LYS A 133 4.92 26.49 -13.30
CA LYS A 133 3.60 26.24 -12.68
C LYS A 133 3.48 26.98 -11.34
N ARG A 134 2.49 27.88 -11.24
CA ARG A 134 2.04 28.46 -9.96
C ARG A 134 1.30 27.38 -9.19
N SER A 135 1.96 26.76 -8.21
CA SER A 135 1.33 25.70 -7.40
C SER A 135 0.11 26.23 -6.67
N VAL A 136 -1.04 25.58 -6.87
CA VAL A 136 -2.22 25.80 -6.03
C VAL A 136 -2.03 24.94 -4.79
N ASN A 137 -1.70 25.57 -3.67
CA ASN A 137 -1.45 24.89 -2.41
C ASN A 137 -2.79 24.45 -1.79
N TYR A 138 -3.30 23.27 -2.17
CA TYR A 138 -4.52 22.71 -1.59
C TYR A 138 -4.36 22.17 -0.16
N VAL A 139 -3.13 21.85 0.27
CA VAL A 139 -2.83 21.14 1.53
C VAL A 139 -2.63 22.09 2.74
N THR A 140 -3.22 23.28 2.72
CA THR A 140 -3.08 24.30 3.79
C THR A 140 -4.38 24.74 4.46
N GLU A 141 -5.54 24.22 4.07
CA GLU A 141 -6.84 24.65 4.65
C GLU A 141 -7.47 23.65 5.65
N GLU A 142 -7.11 22.36 5.65
CA GLU A 142 -7.70 21.37 6.59
C GLU A 142 -7.00 21.23 7.95
N LEU A 143 -5.73 21.64 8.08
CA LEU A 143 -5.05 21.68 9.39
C LEU A 143 -5.47 22.92 10.18
N GLY A 144 -6.67 22.85 10.75
CA GLY A 144 -7.20 23.89 11.63
C GLY A 144 -6.33 24.10 12.87
N ASN A 145 -5.99 25.35 13.18
CA ASN A 145 -5.18 25.75 14.34
C ASN A 145 -5.92 25.59 15.71
N GLU A 146 -6.91 24.70 15.80
CA GLU A 146 -7.75 24.51 16.98
C GLU A 146 -7.51 23.12 17.59
N TYR A 147 -7.14 23.11 18.86
CA TYR A 147 -6.73 21.91 19.59
C TYR A 147 -7.90 20.91 19.70
N SER A 148 -7.80 19.79 18.97
CA SER A 148 -8.66 18.63 19.14
C SER A 148 -7.98 17.60 20.05
N PRO A 149 -8.50 17.30 21.25
CA PRO A 149 -7.90 16.30 22.13
C PRO A 149 -8.10 14.89 21.55
N VAL A 150 -6.98 14.24 21.22
CA VAL A 150 -6.96 12.83 20.82
C VAL A 150 -7.49 11.94 21.96
N TYR A 151 -8.28 10.93 21.61
CA TYR A 151 -8.73 9.92 22.57
C TYR A 151 -7.52 9.10 23.05
N VAL A 152 -7.30 9.07 24.37
CA VAL A 152 -6.32 8.17 24.99
C VAL A 152 -7.06 7.22 25.94
N GLY A 153 -7.07 5.93 25.60
CA GLY A 153 -7.65 4.87 26.42
C GLY A 153 -6.66 4.31 27.45
N PRO A 154 -7.12 3.59 28.50
CA PRO A 154 -6.23 2.88 29.41
C PRO A 154 -5.40 1.81 28.68
N GLN A 155 -4.09 1.79 28.90
CA GLN A 155 -3.17 0.82 28.26
C GLN A 155 -2.44 -0.11 29.25
N GLU A 156 -2.68 0.05 30.56
CA GLU A 156 -1.99 -0.72 31.60
C GLU A 156 -2.22 -2.24 31.43
N GLY A 157 -1.14 -3.01 31.45
CA GLY A 157 -1.17 -4.46 31.24
C GLY A 157 -1.37 -4.93 29.79
N LEU A 158 -1.84 -4.07 28.87
CA LEU A 158 -2.19 -4.49 27.51
C LEU A 158 -0.99 -4.95 26.68
N LYS A 159 0.22 -4.42 26.93
CA LYS A 159 1.45 -4.89 26.26
C LYS A 159 1.68 -6.40 26.46
N GLU A 160 1.60 -6.89 27.70
CA GLU A 160 1.83 -8.32 27.98
C GLU A 160 0.64 -9.19 27.54
N ALA A 161 -0.56 -8.62 27.44
CA ALA A 161 -1.73 -9.30 26.87
C ALA A 161 -1.65 -9.46 25.35
N ASP A 162 -1.07 -8.49 24.65
CA ASP A 162 -0.82 -8.53 23.20
C ASP A 162 0.36 -9.45 22.81
N ARG A 163 1.15 -9.96 23.77
CA ARG A 163 2.43 -10.65 23.50
C ARG A 163 2.22 -12.05 22.91
N ILE A 164 2.77 -12.26 21.71
CA ILE A 164 2.71 -13.54 21.00
C ILE A 164 3.85 -14.43 21.49
N THR A 165 3.52 -15.53 22.18
CA THR A 165 4.50 -16.51 22.64
C THR A 165 5.04 -17.38 21.50
N THR A 166 4.17 -17.87 20.60
CA THR A 166 4.53 -18.63 19.39
C THR A 166 3.37 -18.58 18.40
N LEU A 167 3.63 -18.26 17.13
CA LEU A 167 2.62 -18.37 16.05
C LEU A 167 2.43 -19.85 15.62
N PRO A 168 1.24 -20.25 15.17
CA PRO A 168 1.05 -21.55 14.53
C PRO A 168 2.04 -21.74 13.37
N GLY A 169 2.74 -22.88 13.36
CA GLY A 169 3.71 -23.20 12.30
C GLY A 169 5.01 -22.38 12.31
N GLN A 170 5.27 -21.59 13.36
CA GLN A 170 6.51 -20.81 13.52
C GLN A 170 7.75 -21.71 13.69
N PRO A 171 8.92 -21.35 13.12
CA PRO A 171 10.19 -21.98 13.46
C PRO A 171 10.57 -21.79 14.94
N ASN A 172 11.13 -22.83 15.56
CA ASN A 172 11.58 -22.81 16.96
C ASN A 172 12.74 -21.82 17.24
N ALA A 173 13.43 -21.34 16.20
CA ALA A 173 14.66 -20.55 16.31
C ALA A 173 14.40 -19.03 16.25
N VAL A 174 13.43 -18.54 17.03
CA VAL A 174 13.05 -17.12 17.11
C VAL A 174 13.62 -16.50 18.39
N ASN A 175 14.28 -15.35 18.25
CA ASN A 175 15.04 -14.68 19.32
C ASN A 175 14.75 -13.16 19.39
N PHE A 176 13.53 -12.78 19.05
CA PHE A 176 12.98 -11.43 19.22
C PHE A 176 11.56 -11.55 19.78
N ASP A 177 11.11 -10.55 20.55
CA ASP A 177 9.73 -10.48 21.01
C ASP A 177 8.79 -9.97 19.90
N GLN A 178 7.53 -10.38 19.98
CA GLN A 178 6.50 -9.99 19.01
C GLN A 178 5.14 -9.88 19.69
N TYR A 179 4.32 -8.97 19.19
CA TYR A 179 3.05 -8.58 19.79
C TYR A 179 2.00 -8.35 18.69
N SER A 180 0.73 -8.60 19.00
CA SER A 180 -0.38 -8.20 18.15
C SER A 180 -1.62 -7.93 18.98
N GLY A 181 -2.38 -6.91 18.62
CA GLY A 181 -3.60 -6.58 19.34
C GLY A 181 -4.34 -5.40 18.71
N TYR A 182 -5.34 -4.92 19.44
CA TYR A 182 -6.19 -3.82 19.01
C TYR A 182 -5.91 -2.54 19.80
N VAL A 183 -5.97 -1.42 19.10
CA VAL A 183 -5.97 -0.08 19.68
C VAL A 183 -7.24 0.65 19.22
N THR A 184 -8.14 0.93 20.17
CA THR A 184 -9.36 1.71 19.91
C THR A 184 -9.00 3.14 19.56
N VAL A 185 -9.38 3.59 18.36
CA VAL A 185 -9.17 4.97 17.89
C VAL A 185 -10.41 5.84 18.09
N ASP A 186 -11.60 5.23 18.11
CA ASP A 186 -12.86 5.93 18.41
C ASP A 186 -13.80 5.04 19.24
N PRO A 187 -13.93 5.30 20.56
CA PRO A 187 -14.77 4.48 21.43
C PRO A 187 -16.27 4.75 21.26
N LYS A 188 -16.68 5.82 20.54
CA LYS A 188 -18.10 6.10 20.27
C LYS A 188 -18.58 5.32 19.06
N ALA A 189 -17.77 5.32 18.00
CA ALA A 189 -18.04 4.51 16.81
C ALA A 189 -17.74 3.02 17.02
N GLY A 190 -16.91 2.69 18.02
CA GLY A 190 -16.40 1.34 18.25
C GLY A 190 -15.36 0.95 17.20
N ARG A 191 -14.51 1.90 16.80
CA ARG A 191 -13.47 1.74 15.77
C ARG A 191 -12.12 1.45 16.41
N ALA A 192 -11.50 0.36 15.99
CA ALA A 192 -10.20 -0.09 16.48
C ALA A 192 -9.32 -0.57 15.32
N LEU A 193 -8.04 -0.21 15.37
CA LEU A 193 -7.05 -0.70 14.41
C LEU A 193 -6.24 -1.83 15.02
N PHE A 194 -6.00 -2.87 14.23
CA PHE A 194 -5.16 -4.01 14.53
C PHE A 194 -3.72 -3.76 14.11
N TYR A 195 -2.77 -4.31 14.87
CA TYR A 195 -1.35 -4.21 14.57
C TYR A 195 -0.64 -5.54 14.79
N TYR A 196 0.47 -5.73 14.07
CA TYR A 196 1.50 -6.72 14.38
C TYR A 196 2.83 -5.98 14.58
N PHE A 197 3.54 -6.29 15.66
CA PHE A 197 4.81 -5.66 16.01
C PHE A 197 5.87 -6.75 16.19
N ALA A 198 6.96 -6.63 15.44
CA ALA A 198 8.14 -7.49 15.58
C ALA A 198 9.31 -6.63 16.11
N GLU A 199 9.74 -6.90 17.33
CA GLU A 199 10.94 -6.26 17.89
C GLU A 199 12.19 -6.71 17.13
N SER A 200 13.27 -5.94 17.29
CA SER A 200 14.60 -6.40 16.92
C SER A 200 15.21 -7.28 18.00
N GLN A 201 16.13 -8.17 17.62
CA GLN A 201 16.93 -8.97 18.58
C GLN A 201 17.74 -8.09 19.56
N ASN A 202 17.97 -6.82 19.21
CA ASN A 202 18.47 -5.78 20.11
C ASN A 202 17.56 -4.54 20.07
N SER A 203 16.29 -4.74 20.38
CA SER A 203 15.25 -3.71 20.33
C SER A 203 15.61 -2.42 21.04
N SER A 204 16.25 -2.56 22.21
CA SER A 204 16.75 -1.46 23.05
C SER A 204 17.70 -0.49 22.31
N ALA A 205 18.38 -0.91 21.24
CA ALA A 205 19.35 -0.12 20.48
C ALA A 205 18.92 0.21 19.03
N LYS A 206 17.81 -0.35 18.53
CA LYS A 206 17.33 -0.15 17.14
C LYS A 206 16.19 0.88 17.07
N PRO A 207 15.96 1.58 15.94
CA PRO A 207 14.86 2.54 15.77
C PRO A 207 13.48 1.87 15.78
N LEU A 208 12.40 2.67 15.77
CA LEU A 208 11.03 2.20 15.53
C LEU A 208 10.61 2.60 14.11
N VAL A 209 10.03 1.65 13.37
CA VAL A 209 9.59 1.83 11.98
C VAL A 209 8.13 1.39 11.88
N LEU A 210 7.23 2.34 11.56
CA LEU A 210 5.86 2.04 11.15
C LEU A 210 5.86 1.66 9.66
N TRP A 211 5.20 0.56 9.30
CA TRP A 211 4.96 0.14 7.91
C TRP A 211 3.47 0.17 7.56
N LEU A 212 3.16 0.71 6.38
CA LEU A 212 1.83 0.85 5.79
C LEU A 212 1.83 0.37 4.33
N ASN A 213 1.06 -0.68 3.99
CA ASN A 213 0.78 -0.97 2.58
C ASN A 213 -0.29 -0.02 2.01
N GLY A 214 -0.41 0.01 0.68
CA GLY A 214 -1.27 0.94 -0.05
C GLY A 214 -2.68 0.42 -0.34
N GLY A 215 -3.01 0.30 -1.63
CA GLY A 215 -4.34 -0.05 -2.14
C GLY A 215 -5.03 1.12 -2.85
N PRO A 216 -5.88 1.92 -2.20
CA PRO A 216 -6.12 1.98 -0.76
C PRO A 216 -6.86 0.74 -0.21
N GLY A 217 -6.59 0.38 1.04
CA GLY A 217 -7.26 -0.71 1.75
C GLY A 217 -6.55 -2.07 1.76
N CYS A 218 -5.27 -2.13 1.36
CA CYS A 218 -4.48 -3.36 1.44
C CYS A 218 -3.93 -3.60 2.87
N SER A 219 -3.87 -4.86 3.31
CA SER A 219 -3.37 -5.22 4.64
C SER A 219 -1.85 -5.12 4.74
N SER A 220 -1.38 -4.29 5.69
CA SER A 220 0.03 -4.18 6.06
C SER A 220 0.63 -5.46 6.66
N ILE A 221 -0.21 -6.40 7.08
CA ILE A 221 0.22 -7.69 7.62
C ILE A 221 0.24 -8.73 6.50
N GLY A 222 -0.84 -8.82 5.72
CA GLY A 222 -0.97 -9.76 4.61
C GLY A 222 0.07 -9.55 3.50
N ALA A 223 0.42 -8.29 3.22
CA ALA A 223 1.54 -7.95 2.33
C ALA A 223 2.84 -7.72 3.12
N GLY A 224 3.00 -6.55 3.76
CA GLY A 224 4.23 -6.12 4.43
C GLY A 224 4.87 -7.14 5.36
N ALA A 225 4.09 -7.72 6.28
CA ALA A 225 4.63 -8.66 7.25
C ALA A 225 4.88 -10.07 6.67
N MET A 226 3.99 -10.57 5.79
CA MET A 226 3.96 -11.99 5.39
C MET A 226 4.49 -12.28 3.98
N THR A 227 4.50 -11.31 3.05
CA THR A 227 5.02 -11.47 1.68
C THR A 227 6.18 -10.52 1.32
N GLU A 228 6.56 -9.58 2.21
CA GLU A 228 7.63 -8.60 1.95
C GLU A 228 8.77 -8.64 3.00
N LEU A 229 8.69 -7.82 4.05
CA LEU A 229 9.82 -7.41 4.88
C LEU A 229 9.72 -7.83 6.35
N GLY A 230 8.61 -8.44 6.76
CA GLY A 230 8.45 -8.99 8.09
C GLY A 230 9.34 -10.22 8.38
N PRO A 231 9.36 -10.67 9.65
CA PRO A 231 10.25 -11.74 10.13
C PRO A 231 9.97 -13.12 9.53
N PHE A 232 8.75 -13.34 9.04
CA PHE A 232 8.29 -14.64 8.55
C PHE A 232 7.71 -14.52 7.16
N ARG A 233 7.84 -15.60 6.37
CA ARG A 233 7.08 -15.79 5.15
C ARG A 233 6.25 -17.06 5.28
N VAL A 234 5.06 -17.08 4.68
CA VAL A 234 4.19 -18.26 4.66
C VAL A 234 4.73 -19.31 3.67
N ASN A 235 4.70 -20.59 4.05
CA ASN A 235 5.05 -21.69 3.16
C ASN A 235 3.93 -22.02 2.16
N LYS A 236 4.28 -22.80 1.12
CA LYS A 236 3.32 -23.29 0.10
C LYS A 236 2.19 -24.17 0.66
N ASP A 237 2.30 -24.62 1.91
CA ASP A 237 1.26 -25.36 2.64
C ASP A 237 0.18 -24.46 3.28
N GLY A 238 0.33 -23.12 3.21
CA GLY A 238 -0.58 -22.14 3.80
C GLY A 238 -0.75 -22.26 5.32
N SER A 239 0.17 -22.96 6.01
CA SER A 239 -0.01 -23.36 7.41
C SER A 239 1.28 -23.44 8.24
N THR A 240 2.45 -23.38 7.61
CA THR A 240 3.74 -23.19 8.30
C THR A 240 4.45 -21.92 7.85
N LEU A 241 5.39 -21.45 8.67
CA LEU A 241 6.17 -20.24 8.44
C LEU A 241 7.65 -20.59 8.26
N TRP A 242 8.38 -19.79 7.50
CA TRP A 242 9.85 -19.81 7.48
C TRP A 242 10.42 -18.42 7.79
N LEU A 243 11.60 -18.39 8.42
CA LEU A 243 12.28 -17.15 8.80
C LEU A 243 12.83 -16.42 7.57
N ASN A 244 12.43 -15.17 7.39
CA ASN A 244 12.93 -14.30 6.33
C ASN A 244 14.35 -13.80 6.70
N PRO A 245 15.42 -14.22 6.00
CA PRO A 245 16.79 -13.80 6.32
C PRO A 245 17.06 -12.31 6.05
N TYR A 246 16.18 -11.65 5.28
CA TYR A 246 16.25 -10.23 4.95
C TYR A 246 15.17 -9.39 5.66
N ALA A 247 14.60 -9.92 6.75
CA ALA A 247 13.58 -9.22 7.52
C ALA A 247 14.10 -7.88 8.08
N TRP A 248 13.30 -6.82 7.98
CA TRP A 248 13.68 -5.49 8.47
C TRP A 248 13.80 -5.45 10.01
N ASN A 249 13.20 -6.39 10.75
CA ASN A 249 13.38 -6.46 12.20
C ASN A 249 14.81 -6.89 12.62
N THR A 250 15.67 -7.34 11.68
CA THR A 250 17.11 -7.47 11.93
C THR A 250 17.80 -6.13 12.21
N VAL A 251 17.25 -5.01 11.69
CA VAL A 251 17.85 -3.66 11.79
C VAL A 251 16.96 -2.62 12.48
N ALA A 252 15.66 -2.85 12.59
CA ALA A 252 14.68 -1.96 13.22
C ALA A 252 13.73 -2.73 14.16
N ASN A 253 12.89 -2.03 14.92
CA ASN A 253 11.67 -2.59 15.49
C ASN A 253 10.53 -2.23 14.53
N VAL A 254 9.79 -3.20 14.00
CA VAL A 254 8.88 -2.98 12.86
C VAL A 254 7.43 -3.20 13.28
N LEU A 255 6.64 -2.14 13.12
CA LEU A 255 5.23 -2.04 13.49
C LEU A 255 4.38 -2.00 12.21
N PHE A 256 3.67 -3.09 11.94
CA PHE A 256 2.73 -3.21 10.82
C PHE A 256 1.34 -2.83 11.31
N LEU A 257 0.73 -1.80 10.69
CA LEU A 257 -0.58 -1.28 11.07
C LEU A 257 -1.60 -1.52 9.95
N GLU A 258 -2.70 -2.21 10.24
CA GLU A 258 -3.81 -2.33 9.30
C GLU A 258 -4.71 -1.08 9.41
N SER A 259 -4.70 -0.26 8.37
CA SER A 259 -5.42 1.03 8.35
C SER A 259 -5.88 1.33 6.91
N PRO A 260 -7.06 1.93 6.70
CA PRO A 260 -8.07 2.34 7.69
C PRO A 260 -8.82 1.15 8.33
N ALA A 261 -9.80 1.43 9.18
CA ALA A 261 -10.73 0.41 9.68
C ALA A 261 -11.51 -0.24 8.52
N GLY A 262 -11.67 -1.57 8.58
CA GLY A 262 -12.18 -2.41 7.49
C GLY A 262 -11.07 -3.16 6.74
N VAL A 263 -9.80 -2.79 6.95
CA VAL A 263 -8.63 -3.49 6.40
C VAL A 263 -8.24 -4.65 7.31
N GLY A 264 -8.24 -5.88 6.77
CA GLY A 264 -7.80 -7.07 7.49
C GLY A 264 -8.63 -7.33 8.75
N PHE A 265 -8.01 -7.17 9.91
CA PHE A 265 -8.64 -7.36 11.21
C PHE A 265 -9.12 -6.04 11.85
N SER A 266 -8.64 -4.88 11.38
CA SER A 266 -9.14 -3.57 11.82
C SER A 266 -10.62 -3.38 11.50
N TYR A 267 -11.41 -2.86 12.44
CA TYR A 267 -12.87 -2.82 12.31
C TYR A 267 -13.51 -1.56 12.91
N SER A 268 -14.78 -1.33 12.58
CA SER A 268 -15.68 -0.44 13.30
C SER A 268 -17.05 -1.08 13.54
N ASN A 269 -17.62 -0.86 14.73
CA ASN A 269 -19.02 -1.19 15.00
C ASN A 269 -19.99 -0.25 14.25
N THR A 270 -19.49 0.84 13.65
CA THR A 270 -20.27 1.82 12.89
C THR A 270 -20.02 1.66 11.40
N SER A 271 -21.00 1.11 10.66
CA SER A 271 -20.83 0.75 9.23
C SER A 271 -20.55 1.92 8.29
N SER A 272 -20.88 3.16 8.66
CA SER A 272 -20.51 4.35 7.88
C SER A 272 -19.03 4.72 7.98
N ASP A 273 -18.26 4.15 8.93
CA ASP A 273 -16.82 4.40 9.01
C ASP A 273 -16.03 3.83 7.83
N TYR A 274 -16.57 2.83 7.14
CA TYR A 274 -15.97 2.25 5.94
C TYR A 274 -16.06 3.18 4.71
N ILE A 275 -16.87 4.25 4.80
CA ILE A 275 -16.79 5.41 3.90
C ILE A 275 -15.74 6.36 4.50
N THR A 276 -14.51 6.24 4.01
CA THR A 276 -13.32 6.92 4.57
C THR A 276 -12.47 7.56 3.47
N GLY A 277 -11.43 8.29 3.87
CA GLY A 277 -10.47 8.95 3.00
C GLY A 277 -9.22 9.37 3.78
N ASP A 278 -8.28 10.02 3.10
CA ASP A 278 -6.94 10.34 3.61
C ASP A 278 -6.95 11.06 4.97
N THR A 279 -7.67 12.18 5.09
CA THR A 279 -7.70 13.00 6.33
C THR A 279 -8.15 12.18 7.54
N LYS A 280 -9.17 11.31 7.38
CA LYS A 280 -9.64 10.40 8.44
C LYS A 280 -8.62 9.31 8.73
N THR A 281 -8.04 8.72 7.69
CA THR A 281 -7.04 7.64 7.81
C THR A 281 -5.78 8.13 8.55
N ALA A 282 -5.33 9.35 8.28
CA ALA A 282 -4.24 10.00 9.00
C ALA A 282 -4.61 10.29 10.47
N ALA A 283 -5.82 10.82 10.75
CA ALA A 283 -6.27 11.12 12.11
C ALA A 283 -6.45 9.87 12.99
N ASP A 284 -7.03 8.80 12.44
CA ASP A 284 -7.15 7.50 13.13
C ASP A 284 -5.76 6.87 13.35
N SER A 285 -4.86 6.93 12.35
CA SER A 285 -3.50 6.39 12.48
C SER A 285 -2.61 7.19 13.45
N TYR A 286 -2.83 8.50 13.58
CA TYR A 286 -2.19 9.32 14.61
C TYR A 286 -2.71 8.96 16.02
N THR A 287 -4.04 8.83 16.16
CA THR A 287 -4.68 8.38 17.40
C THR A 287 -4.17 6.99 17.83
N PHE A 288 -4.00 6.08 16.87
CA PHE A 288 -3.37 4.78 17.08
C PHE A 288 -1.97 4.94 17.66
N LEU A 289 -1.09 5.74 17.03
CA LEU A 289 0.30 5.90 17.47
C LEU A 289 0.41 6.49 18.88
N VAL A 290 -0.41 7.48 19.23
CA VAL A 290 -0.42 8.06 20.58
C VAL A 290 -0.78 6.99 21.62
N ASN A 291 -1.84 6.20 21.39
CA ASN A 291 -2.24 5.13 22.31
C ASN A 291 -1.24 3.97 22.34
N TRP A 292 -0.67 3.59 21.20
CA TRP A 292 0.34 2.55 21.11
C TRP A 292 1.61 2.94 21.88
N LEU A 293 2.03 4.21 21.83
CA LEU A 293 3.15 4.71 22.64
C LEU A 293 2.84 4.83 24.14
N GLU A 294 1.57 4.93 24.55
CA GLU A 294 1.19 4.72 25.96
C GLU A 294 1.24 3.24 26.38
N ARG A 295 1.01 2.30 25.45
CA ARG A 295 1.12 0.85 25.69
C ARG A 295 2.58 0.36 25.69
N PHE A 296 3.44 0.97 24.87
CA PHE A 296 4.86 0.66 24.70
C PHE A 296 5.75 1.88 25.08
N PRO A 297 5.75 2.29 26.37
CA PRO A 297 6.34 3.57 26.81
C PRO A 297 7.85 3.68 26.58
N GLU A 298 8.58 2.57 26.54
CA GLU A 298 10.01 2.51 26.22
C GLU A 298 10.35 2.93 24.77
N TYR A 299 9.33 3.09 23.91
CA TYR A 299 9.47 3.60 22.55
C TYR A 299 9.18 5.09 22.39
N LYS A 300 8.68 5.81 23.42
CA LYS A 300 8.34 7.24 23.30
C LYS A 300 9.49 8.15 22.86
N THR A 301 10.70 7.88 23.36
CA THR A 301 11.91 8.63 22.99
C THR A 301 12.62 8.08 21.75
N ARG A 302 12.10 7.00 21.15
CA ARG A 302 12.78 6.27 20.08
C ARG A 302 12.81 7.07 18.78
N ASP A 303 13.93 7.01 18.08
CA ASP A 303 14.02 7.50 16.71
C ASP A 303 13.00 6.74 15.83
N PHE A 304 11.98 7.47 15.37
CA PHE A 304 10.81 6.93 14.68
C PHE A 304 10.85 7.27 13.19
N LEU A 305 10.50 6.30 12.34
CA LEU A 305 10.31 6.49 10.91
C LEU A 305 8.95 5.95 10.49
N ILE A 306 8.34 6.60 9.50
CA ILE A 306 7.13 6.09 8.83
C ILE A 306 7.51 5.64 7.43
N THR A 307 7.12 4.42 7.10
CA THR A 307 7.43 3.77 5.83
C THR A 307 6.21 3.08 5.25
N GLY A 308 6.24 2.79 3.96
CA GLY A 308 5.14 2.13 3.27
C GLY A 308 5.34 2.05 1.77
N GLU A 309 4.30 1.62 1.05
CA GLU A 309 4.35 1.46 -0.40
C GLU A 309 3.02 1.77 -1.13
N SER A 310 3.08 1.93 -2.45
CA SER A 310 1.89 2.14 -3.30
C SER A 310 1.09 3.39 -2.85
N TYR A 311 -0.21 3.26 -2.59
CA TYR A 311 -1.07 4.34 -2.07
C TYR A 311 -0.62 4.89 -0.69
N ALA A 312 0.27 4.20 0.04
CA ALA A 312 0.90 4.81 1.22
C ALA A 312 1.78 6.03 0.87
N GLY A 313 2.05 6.29 -0.41
CA GLY A 313 2.51 7.59 -0.90
C GLY A 313 1.61 8.77 -0.52
N HIS A 314 0.31 8.52 -0.27
CA HIS A 314 -0.60 9.46 0.39
C HIS A 314 -0.54 9.37 1.93
N TYR A 315 -0.62 8.16 2.50
CA TYR A 315 -0.74 7.96 3.95
C TYR A 315 0.49 8.44 4.74
N VAL A 316 1.69 8.07 4.29
CA VAL A 316 2.97 8.32 4.98
C VAL A 316 3.25 9.81 5.16
N PRO A 317 3.22 10.68 4.11
CA PRO A 317 3.49 12.10 4.29
C PRO A 317 2.38 12.83 5.05
N GLN A 318 1.11 12.44 4.89
CA GLN A 318 0.00 13.08 5.61
C GLN A 318 0.04 12.76 7.11
N LEU A 319 0.32 11.51 7.49
CA LEU A 319 0.55 11.13 8.89
C LEU A 319 1.80 11.82 9.46
N ALA A 320 2.89 11.91 8.68
CA ALA A 320 4.10 12.64 9.09
C ALA A 320 3.82 14.13 9.33
N GLN A 321 3.06 14.79 8.45
CA GLN A 321 2.66 16.19 8.59
C GLN A 321 1.78 16.40 9.84
N LEU A 322 0.81 15.50 10.08
CA LEU A 322 -0.07 15.56 11.25
C LEU A 322 0.71 15.36 12.57
N ILE A 323 1.70 14.48 12.58
CA ILE A 323 2.61 14.29 13.74
C ILE A 323 3.44 15.55 14.01
N LEU A 324 4.08 16.12 12.99
CA LEU A 324 4.89 17.32 13.14
C LEU A 324 4.06 18.49 13.67
N HIS A 325 2.83 18.66 13.18
CA HIS A 325 1.90 19.67 13.66
C HIS A 325 1.49 19.45 15.13
N ASN A 326 1.03 18.26 15.50
CA ASN A 326 0.59 17.99 16.87
C ASN A 326 1.74 18.01 17.90
N ASN A 327 2.97 17.67 17.49
CA ASN A 327 4.18 17.84 18.31
C ASN A 327 4.46 19.31 18.67
N GLU A 328 3.98 20.29 17.88
CA GLU A 328 4.14 21.72 18.16
C GLU A 328 2.98 22.32 18.97
N ILE A 329 1.73 21.83 18.76
CA ILE A 329 0.52 22.46 19.32
C ILE A 329 -0.17 21.69 20.47
N THR A 330 0.31 20.49 20.84
CA THR A 330 -0.34 19.66 21.88
C THR A 330 0.60 19.30 23.04
N ASN A 331 0.01 19.03 24.21
CA ASN A 331 0.69 18.40 25.34
C ASN A 331 0.54 16.85 25.32
N GLN A 332 0.38 16.25 24.14
CA GLN A 332 0.28 14.78 23.99
C GLN A 332 1.68 14.14 23.98
N THR A 333 1.77 12.81 23.87
CA THR A 333 3.05 12.11 23.74
C THR A 333 3.73 12.52 22.42
N VAL A 334 4.83 13.28 22.55
CA VAL A 334 5.64 13.77 21.43
C VAL A 334 6.29 12.59 20.71
N ILE A 335 6.07 12.48 19.41
CA ILE A 335 6.60 11.40 18.59
C ILE A 335 7.91 11.87 17.93
N ASN A 336 9.02 11.22 18.26
CA ASN A 336 10.38 11.55 17.80
C ASN A 336 10.65 11.12 16.33
N LEU A 337 9.83 11.65 15.41
CA LEU A 337 9.91 11.40 13.97
C LEU A 337 11.24 11.93 13.38
N LYS A 338 11.97 11.06 12.67
CA LYS A 338 13.25 11.37 12.02
C LYS A 338 13.18 11.45 10.50
N GLY A 339 12.22 10.78 9.87
CA GLY A 339 12.08 10.77 8.42
C GLY A 339 11.00 9.81 7.92
N ILE A 340 10.86 9.79 6.60
CA ILE A 340 9.95 8.90 5.87
C ILE A 340 10.68 8.25 4.70
N ALA A 341 10.23 7.06 4.28
CA ALA A 341 10.65 6.41 3.04
C ALA A 341 9.47 5.66 2.43
N ILE A 342 9.29 5.71 1.11
CA ILE A 342 8.10 5.13 0.46
C ILE A 342 8.51 4.38 -0.82
N GLY A 343 8.12 3.10 -0.92
CA GLY A 343 8.34 2.24 -2.09
C GLY A 343 7.25 2.46 -3.15
N ASN A 344 7.66 2.47 -4.43
CA ASN A 344 6.80 2.64 -5.62
C ASN A 344 5.53 3.52 -5.39
N PRO A 345 5.68 4.77 -4.89
CA PRO A 345 4.57 5.48 -4.29
C PRO A 345 3.68 6.19 -5.31
N TYR A 346 2.38 6.18 -5.06
CA TYR A 346 1.46 7.13 -5.70
C TYR A 346 1.55 8.48 -4.98
N VAL A 347 1.94 9.54 -5.70
CA VAL A 347 2.27 10.86 -5.10
C VAL A 347 1.61 12.04 -5.84
N ASP A 348 1.48 11.95 -7.16
CA ASP A 348 0.94 13.02 -8.00
C ASP A 348 0.29 12.39 -9.25
N ILE A 349 -0.98 12.71 -9.50
CA ILE A 349 -1.77 12.09 -10.57
C ILE A 349 -1.24 12.42 -11.97
N GLU A 350 -0.75 13.64 -12.18
CA GLU A 350 -0.20 14.08 -13.47
C GLU A 350 1.09 13.31 -13.81
N THR A 351 2.00 13.21 -12.83
CA THR A 351 3.27 12.48 -12.95
C THR A 351 3.05 10.98 -13.05
N GLN A 352 2.08 10.41 -12.32
CA GLN A 352 1.75 8.99 -12.41
C GLN A 352 1.18 8.63 -13.79
N GLY A 353 0.17 9.36 -14.27
CA GLY A 353 -0.48 9.06 -15.55
C GLY A 353 0.48 9.17 -16.73
N SER A 354 1.19 10.30 -16.84
CA SER A 354 2.19 10.48 -17.91
C SER A 354 3.37 9.49 -17.81
N GLY A 355 3.89 9.27 -16.59
CA GLY A 355 4.99 8.34 -16.36
C GLY A 355 4.64 6.88 -16.64
N THR A 356 3.39 6.47 -16.44
CA THR A 356 2.91 5.11 -16.74
C THR A 356 2.98 4.82 -18.24
N TYR A 357 2.49 5.73 -19.09
CA TYR A 357 2.53 5.53 -20.54
C TYR A 357 3.93 5.70 -21.16
N ASP A 358 4.78 6.58 -20.60
CA ASP A 358 6.21 6.62 -20.93
C ASP A 358 6.91 5.30 -20.56
N TYR A 359 6.58 4.70 -19.41
CA TYR A 359 7.10 3.41 -18.99
C TYR A 359 6.66 2.29 -19.95
N TYR A 360 5.37 2.18 -20.27
CA TYR A 360 4.86 1.17 -21.20
C TYR A 360 5.50 1.27 -22.60
N TRP A 361 5.68 2.48 -23.14
CA TRP A 361 6.32 2.68 -24.44
C TRP A 361 7.80 2.33 -24.41
N THR A 362 8.54 2.80 -23.39
CA THR A 362 9.99 2.49 -23.26
C THR A 362 10.29 1.01 -23.00
N HIS A 363 9.31 0.24 -22.51
CA HIS A 363 9.41 -1.22 -22.32
C HIS A 363 8.77 -2.01 -23.48
N ALA A 364 8.40 -1.35 -24.58
CA ALA A 364 7.83 -1.93 -25.79
C ALA A 364 6.51 -2.70 -25.60
N LEU A 365 5.69 -2.26 -24.63
CA LEU A 365 4.34 -2.78 -24.38
C LEU A 365 3.26 -2.06 -25.21
N ILE A 366 3.53 -0.84 -25.68
CA ILE A 366 2.67 -0.07 -26.59
C ILE A 366 3.49 0.50 -27.75
N SER A 367 2.83 0.80 -28.88
CA SER A 367 3.51 1.33 -30.08
C SER A 367 3.69 2.86 -30.05
N ASP A 368 4.53 3.36 -30.96
CA ASP A 368 4.77 4.79 -31.17
C ASP A 368 3.47 5.55 -31.46
N GLU A 369 2.53 4.95 -32.19
CA GLU A 369 1.24 5.55 -32.51
C GLU A 369 0.32 5.67 -31.29
N ILE A 370 0.29 4.64 -30.43
CA ILE A 370 -0.50 4.65 -29.19
C ILE A 370 0.07 5.70 -28.23
N HIS A 371 1.40 5.72 -28.04
CA HIS A 371 2.06 6.71 -27.17
C HIS A 371 1.81 8.15 -27.66
N GLN A 372 2.00 8.42 -28.95
CA GLN A 372 1.70 9.74 -29.54
C GLN A 372 0.21 10.08 -29.45
N GLY A 373 -0.68 9.11 -29.61
CA GLY A 373 -2.12 9.27 -29.47
C GLY A 373 -2.53 9.69 -28.06
N ILE A 374 -2.03 8.99 -27.04
CA ILE A 374 -2.20 9.33 -25.63
C ILE A 374 -1.67 10.75 -25.34
N PHE A 375 -0.40 11.03 -25.63
CA PHE A 375 0.21 12.34 -25.33
C PHE A 375 -0.36 13.52 -26.15
N SER A 376 -1.16 13.25 -27.19
CA SER A 376 -1.88 14.28 -27.97
C SER A 376 -3.32 14.53 -27.50
N ASN A 377 -3.97 13.57 -26.82
CA ASN A 377 -5.40 13.62 -26.49
C ASN A 377 -5.72 13.59 -24.99
N CYS A 378 -4.79 13.10 -24.16
CA CYS A 378 -4.94 12.97 -22.72
C CYS A 378 -4.42 14.20 -21.96
N ASN A 379 -5.16 14.63 -20.94
CA ASN A 379 -4.76 15.72 -20.03
C ASN A 379 -4.62 15.20 -18.61
N PHE A 380 -3.44 14.67 -18.28
CA PHE A 380 -3.12 14.10 -16.96
C PHE A 380 -3.28 15.07 -15.78
N SER A 381 -3.37 16.39 -16.03
CA SER A 381 -3.69 17.39 -15.00
C SER A 381 -5.19 17.48 -14.64
N SER A 382 -6.07 16.71 -15.29
CA SER A 382 -7.53 16.75 -15.04
C SER A 382 -8.15 15.35 -15.03
N GLY A 383 -8.90 15.03 -13.97
CA GLY A 383 -9.69 13.79 -13.86
C GLY A 383 -10.97 13.77 -14.72
N ASN A 384 -10.91 14.25 -15.96
CA ASN A 384 -11.98 14.17 -16.94
C ASN A 384 -11.39 13.73 -18.29
N THR A 385 -11.53 12.45 -18.58
CA THR A 385 -10.99 11.80 -19.78
C THR A 385 -11.86 12.16 -21.00
N SER A 386 -11.22 12.56 -22.10
CA SER A 386 -11.93 12.76 -23.38
C SER A 386 -12.16 11.42 -24.08
N ASP A 387 -13.23 11.27 -24.87
CA ASP A 387 -13.49 10.08 -25.69
C ASP A 387 -12.24 9.66 -26.50
N ALA A 388 -11.50 10.66 -27.00
CA ALA A 388 -10.27 10.47 -27.75
C ALA A 388 -9.10 9.99 -26.87
N CYS A 389 -8.97 10.45 -25.62
CA CYS A 389 -8.01 9.90 -24.68
C CYS A 389 -8.37 8.45 -24.34
N GLN A 390 -9.60 8.19 -23.88
CA GLN A 390 -10.08 6.84 -23.52
C GLN A 390 -9.83 5.84 -24.65
N THR A 391 -10.16 6.19 -25.90
CA THR A 391 -9.91 5.34 -27.08
C THR A 391 -8.43 4.97 -27.29
N ASN A 392 -7.48 5.78 -26.81
CA ASN A 392 -6.05 5.46 -26.85
C ASN A 392 -5.57 4.71 -25.59
N GLU A 393 -6.18 4.95 -24.43
CA GLU A 393 -5.93 4.16 -23.20
C GLU A 393 -6.43 2.71 -23.38
N ASP A 394 -7.64 2.52 -23.93
CA ASP A 394 -8.20 1.21 -24.30
C ASP A 394 -7.28 0.45 -25.29
N GLN A 395 -6.58 1.17 -26.17
CA GLN A 395 -5.60 0.61 -27.11
C GLN A 395 -4.27 0.25 -26.44
N ALA A 396 -3.84 1.02 -25.43
CA ALA A 396 -2.68 0.69 -24.61
C ALA A 396 -2.93 -0.61 -23.84
N ASP A 397 -4.04 -0.72 -23.12
CA ASP A 397 -4.43 -1.93 -22.38
C ASP A 397 -4.54 -3.15 -23.31
N SER A 398 -5.13 -2.97 -24.49
CA SER A 398 -5.23 -4.01 -25.52
C SER A 398 -3.87 -4.47 -26.08
N ALA A 399 -2.85 -3.61 -26.08
CA ALA A 399 -1.50 -3.91 -26.57
C ALA A 399 -0.59 -4.52 -25.49
N ILE A 400 -0.73 -4.04 -24.25
CA ILE A 400 -0.08 -4.59 -23.05
C ILE A 400 -0.54 -6.04 -22.83
N GLY A 401 -1.84 -6.29 -22.94
CA GLY A 401 -2.43 -7.62 -22.79
C GLY A 401 -2.30 -8.19 -21.39
N ASN A 402 -2.26 -9.52 -21.29
CA ASN A 402 -2.28 -10.22 -20.01
C ASN A 402 -0.86 -10.39 -19.43
N ILE A 403 -0.41 -9.41 -18.64
CA ILE A 403 0.85 -9.42 -17.89
C ILE A 403 0.62 -8.98 -16.43
N ASP A 404 1.56 -9.31 -15.54
CA ASP A 404 1.59 -8.72 -14.20
C ASP A 404 2.10 -7.26 -14.30
N TYR A 405 1.24 -6.27 -14.01
CA TYR A 405 1.63 -4.86 -14.05
C TYR A 405 2.49 -4.42 -12.85
N TYR A 406 2.49 -5.18 -11.74
CA TYR A 406 3.40 -4.95 -10.63
C TYR A 406 4.83 -5.42 -10.96
N ASN A 407 4.96 -6.43 -11.84
CA ASN A 407 6.24 -6.91 -12.35
C ASN A 407 6.11 -7.48 -13.76
N ILE A 408 6.34 -6.65 -14.78
CA ILE A 408 6.15 -7.00 -16.21
C ILE A 408 7.03 -8.15 -16.74
N TYR A 409 7.93 -8.68 -15.91
CA TYR A 409 8.78 -9.84 -16.21
C TYR A 409 8.46 -11.07 -15.37
N ALA A 410 7.52 -10.99 -14.43
CA ALA A 410 7.05 -12.12 -13.65
C ALA A 410 6.07 -13.00 -14.46
N PRO A 411 6.03 -14.33 -14.21
CA PRO A 411 4.93 -15.15 -14.68
C PRO A 411 3.65 -14.82 -13.88
N LEU A 412 2.51 -14.75 -14.57
CA LEU A 412 1.19 -14.66 -13.94
C LEU A 412 0.96 -15.82 -12.96
N CYS A 413 0.26 -15.55 -11.85
CA CYS A 413 -0.15 -16.58 -10.91
C CYS A 413 -1.24 -17.46 -11.52
N SER A 414 -0.89 -18.67 -11.97
CA SER A 414 -1.86 -19.62 -12.49
C SER A 414 -2.66 -20.31 -11.37
N SER A 415 -3.99 -20.31 -11.46
CA SER A 415 -4.88 -20.95 -10.48
C SER A 415 -4.67 -22.47 -10.30
N SER A 416 -3.90 -23.11 -11.19
CA SER A 416 -3.51 -24.52 -11.12
C SER A 416 -2.20 -24.80 -10.35
N SER A 417 -1.37 -23.79 -10.05
CA SER A 417 0.01 -24.00 -9.57
C SER A 417 0.15 -24.20 -8.05
N ASN A 418 -0.44 -25.27 -7.51
CA ASN A 418 -0.10 -25.78 -6.18
C ASN A 418 1.35 -26.33 -6.09
N THR A 419 2.08 -26.41 -7.21
CA THR A 419 3.50 -26.80 -7.21
C THR A 419 4.31 -26.06 -8.29
N PRO A 420 5.17 -25.11 -7.91
CA PRO A 420 6.32 -24.72 -8.73
C PRO A 420 7.36 -25.84 -8.71
N THR A 421 7.54 -26.54 -9.83
CA THR A 421 8.60 -27.53 -10.04
C THR A 421 9.95 -26.83 -10.23
N THR A 422 10.77 -26.79 -9.18
CA THR A 422 12.15 -26.28 -9.26
C THR A 422 13.08 -27.30 -9.94
N SER A 423 13.01 -27.39 -11.28
CA SER A 423 14.08 -27.98 -12.08
C SER A 423 15.29 -27.04 -12.07
N TRP A 424 16.23 -27.28 -11.16
CA TRP A 424 17.52 -26.61 -11.16
C TRP A 424 18.30 -26.99 -12.43
N LEU A 425 18.22 -26.15 -13.47
CA LEU A 425 19.17 -26.19 -14.57
C LEU A 425 20.50 -25.61 -14.08
N SER A 426 21.36 -26.52 -13.60
CA SER A 426 22.76 -26.21 -13.31
C SER A 426 23.51 -25.81 -14.58
N VAL A 427 24.13 -24.62 -14.54
CA VAL A 427 25.15 -24.14 -15.49
C VAL A 427 26.31 -23.59 -14.66
#